data_AF-A0A0D0BPJ5-F1
#
_entry.id   AF-A0A0D0BPJ5-F1
#
_cell.length_a   1.000
_cell.length_b   1.000
_cell.length_c   1.000
_cell.angle_alpha   90.00
_cell.angle_beta   90.00
_cell.angle_gamma   90.00
#
_symmetry.space_group_name_H-M   'P 1'
#
loop_
_entity.id
_entity.type
_entity.pdbx_description
1 polymer ?
#
loop_
_entity_poly.entity_id
_entity_poly.type
_entity_poly.pdbx_seq_one_letter_code
_entity_poly.pdbx_strand_id
1 'polypeptide(L)'
;MILRAYRWVLATFPFFAFVLASSGDRSSKFQNCVSACYGDHCHPHTMLPLTLRLTRWTCTDDCKYQCMHMLTDIAIRGSSTIHQYYGKWPFWRLFGMQEPASVAFSLWNMYYHIQGWRQLRSRVPSDHPMRSYYLTWAIVSINAWFWSAVFHTRDLPHTEKLDYFSAALVILYALYHTVLRLFNQYPTRSWEDGRIQRTPIHFLWSSICTVAYLSHVTYLSILPRFDYTYNMAFNLTVGFTHNLLWLLYSLPASLPLIRRFPSKSKMYRPSSASKAAVFVALTTAATTLELFDFPPWGRIIDAHALWHLSTAPLAKFWYDFLIQDSLDDGWREPRR
;
A
#
# COMPACT_ATOMS: atom_id res chain seq x y z
N MET A 1 -4.42 -22.29 40.84
CA MET A 1 -4.13 -20.92 40.35
C MET A 1 -2.90 -20.99 39.45
N ILE A 2 -3.11 -21.45 38.22
CA ILE A 2 -2.22 -21.57 37.06
C ILE A 2 -3.10 -22.25 35.98
N LEU A 3 -2.96 -21.82 34.72
CA LEU A 3 -3.51 -22.38 33.48
C LEU A 3 -5.02 -22.23 33.21
N ARG A 4 -5.36 -21.30 32.30
CA ARG A 4 -6.07 -21.58 31.03
C ARG A 4 -6.07 -20.33 30.14
N ALA A 5 -4.96 -20.18 29.43
CA ALA A 5 -4.88 -19.41 28.20
C ALA A 5 -5.22 -20.32 27.00
N TYR A 6 -5.62 -19.70 25.90
CA TYR A 6 -5.76 -20.23 24.54
C TYR A 6 -7.08 -20.95 24.18
N ARG A 7 -8.05 -20.14 23.75
CA ARG A 7 -8.99 -20.48 22.66
C ARG A 7 -9.27 -19.25 21.80
N TRP A 8 -8.39 -18.98 20.85
CA TRP A 8 -8.72 -18.24 19.63
C TRP A 8 -8.27 -19.08 18.45
N VAL A 9 -9.09 -20.08 18.12
CA VAL A 9 -9.05 -20.78 16.84
C VAL A 9 -10.38 -20.49 16.16
N LEU A 10 -10.31 -19.61 15.17
CA LEU A 10 -11.06 -19.59 13.92
C LEU A 10 -12.47 -20.22 13.98
N ALA A 11 -13.47 -19.38 14.26
CA ALA A 11 -14.83 -19.58 13.78
C ALA A 11 -15.08 -18.51 12.71
N THR A 12 -14.75 -18.81 11.46
CA THR A 12 -15.18 -18.03 10.29
C THR A 12 -16.64 -18.37 10.02
N PHE A 13 -17.55 -17.69 10.71
CA PHE A 13 -18.91 -17.53 10.18
C PHE A 13 -18.83 -16.51 9.03
N PRO A 14 -19.32 -16.82 7.81
CA PRO A 14 -19.51 -15.79 6.81
C PRO A 14 -20.69 -14.96 7.31
N PHE A 15 -20.39 -13.83 7.96
CA PHE A 15 -21.36 -12.76 8.01
C PHE A 15 -21.58 -12.34 6.57
N PHE A 16 -22.69 -12.77 5.97
CA PHE A 16 -23.23 -12.16 4.76
C PHE A 16 -23.65 -10.73 5.14
N ALA A 17 -22.67 -9.84 5.23
CA ALA A 17 -22.93 -8.42 5.28
C ALA A 17 -23.50 -8.04 3.91
N PHE A 18 -24.78 -7.67 3.87
CA PHE A 18 -25.35 -7.05 2.69
C PHE A 18 -24.57 -5.76 2.43
N VAL A 19 -23.74 -5.76 1.39
CA VAL A 19 -23.02 -4.55 0.95
C VAL A 19 -24.03 -3.61 0.31
N LEU A 20 -24.54 -2.68 1.12
CA LEU A 20 -25.42 -1.62 0.64
C LEU A 20 -24.58 -0.59 -0.11
N ALA A 21 -25.10 -0.08 -1.24
CA ALA A 21 -24.53 1.09 -1.92
C ALA A 21 -24.46 2.29 -0.96
N SER A 22 -23.64 3.30 -1.22
CA SER A 22 -23.51 4.44 -0.29
C SER A 22 -24.85 5.13 -0.03
N SER A 23 -25.01 5.75 1.14
CA SER A 23 -26.27 6.38 1.52
C SER A 23 -26.71 7.47 0.54
N GLY A 24 -25.75 8.19 -0.07
CA GLY A 24 -26.00 9.16 -1.13
C GLY A 24 -26.57 8.54 -2.40
N ASP A 25 -26.07 7.36 -2.81
CA ASP A 25 -26.54 6.65 -4.02
C ASP A 25 -27.98 6.18 -3.91
N ARG A 26 -28.42 5.87 -2.67
CA ARG A 26 -29.78 5.44 -2.36
C ARG A 26 -30.76 6.61 -2.20
N SER A 27 -30.27 7.85 -2.22
CA SER A 27 -31.12 9.03 -2.05
C SER A 27 -31.93 9.31 -3.31
N SER A 28 -33.26 9.38 -3.17
CA SER A 28 -34.16 9.77 -4.26
C SER A 28 -33.86 11.16 -4.79
N LYS A 29 -33.44 12.09 -3.91
CA LYS A 29 -33.01 13.44 -4.31
C LYS A 29 -31.80 13.39 -5.25
N PHE A 30 -30.84 12.51 -4.98
CA PHE A 30 -29.66 12.34 -5.82
C PHE A 30 -30.02 11.69 -7.16
N GLN A 31 -30.76 10.59 -7.14
CA GLN A 31 -31.17 9.89 -8.35
C GLN A 31 -32.00 10.78 -9.28
N ASN A 32 -32.96 11.54 -8.73
CA ASN A 32 -33.78 12.48 -9.49
C ASN A 32 -32.94 13.62 -10.09
N CYS A 33 -32.00 14.18 -9.32
CA CYS A 33 -31.09 15.21 -9.83
C CYS A 33 -30.25 14.69 -11.00
N VAL A 34 -29.66 13.50 -10.88
CA VAL A 34 -28.83 12.92 -11.93
C VAL A 34 -29.66 12.62 -13.18
N SER A 35 -30.88 12.11 -13.01
CA SER A 35 -31.81 11.84 -14.12
C SER A 35 -32.19 13.12 -14.88
N ALA A 36 -32.55 14.17 -14.14
CA ALA A 36 -32.88 15.47 -14.73
C ALA A 36 -31.67 16.08 -15.46
N CYS A 37 -30.50 16.15 -14.79
CA CYS A 37 -29.28 16.67 -15.40
C CYS A 37 -28.90 15.91 -16.68
N TYR A 38 -29.03 14.58 -16.68
CA TYR A 38 -28.75 13.77 -17.85
C TYR A 38 -29.69 14.12 -19.02
N GLY A 39 -31.00 14.23 -18.76
CA GLY A 39 -31.99 14.60 -19.77
C GLY A 39 -31.77 16.00 -20.35
N ASP A 40 -31.36 16.95 -19.50
CA ASP A 40 -31.21 18.36 -19.87
C ASP A 40 -29.86 18.69 -20.53
N HIS A 41 -28.79 17.95 -20.20
CA HIS A 41 -27.43 18.32 -20.58
C HIS A 41 -26.66 17.26 -21.39
N CYS A 42 -27.05 15.99 -21.34
CA CYS A 42 -26.29 14.91 -22.00
C CYS A 42 -26.87 14.57 -23.38
N HIS A 43 -26.50 15.39 -24.37
CA HIS A 43 -26.80 15.16 -25.79
C HIS A 43 -25.56 14.68 -26.57
N PRO A 44 -25.72 14.09 -27.78
CA PRO A 44 -24.60 13.54 -28.55
C PRO A 44 -23.44 14.51 -28.84
N HIS A 45 -23.73 15.82 -28.88
CA HIS A 45 -22.73 16.86 -29.17
C HIS A 45 -22.22 17.59 -27.93
N THR A 46 -22.60 17.16 -26.72
CA THR A 46 -22.13 17.78 -25.47
C THR A 46 -20.62 17.57 -25.33
N MET A 47 -19.85 18.65 -25.37
CA MET A 47 -18.40 18.63 -25.19
C MET A 47 -18.02 19.10 -23.79
N LEU A 48 -17.45 18.18 -23.00
CA LEU A 48 -16.84 18.54 -21.73
C LEU A 48 -15.51 19.30 -21.93
N PRO A 49 -15.08 20.09 -20.94
CA PRO A 49 -13.75 20.70 -20.91
C PRO A 49 -12.63 19.70 -21.23
N LEU A 50 -11.55 20.17 -21.88
CA LEU A 50 -10.45 19.31 -22.33
C LEU A 50 -9.87 18.45 -21.20
N THR A 51 -9.68 19.02 -20.02
CA THR A 51 -9.17 18.30 -18.84
C THR A 51 -10.05 17.11 -18.49
N LEU A 52 -11.38 17.28 -18.49
CA LEU A 52 -12.33 16.22 -18.20
C LEU A 52 -12.32 15.13 -19.28
N ARG A 53 -12.17 15.50 -20.55
CA ARG A 53 -12.04 14.55 -21.66
C ARG A 53 -10.74 13.75 -21.57
N LEU A 54 -9.62 14.40 -21.26
CA LEU A 54 -8.32 13.74 -21.09
C LEU A 54 -8.34 12.73 -19.95
N THR A 55 -9.02 13.04 -18.84
CA THR A 55 -9.20 12.11 -17.71
C THR A 55 -10.47 11.24 -17.84
N ARG A 56 -11.05 11.14 -19.05
CA ARG A 56 -12.15 10.22 -19.40
C ARG A 56 -13.40 10.35 -18.52
N TRP A 57 -13.80 11.56 -18.17
CA TRP A 57 -15.12 11.81 -17.59
C TRP A 57 -16.18 11.80 -18.69
N THR A 58 -17.31 11.18 -18.40
CA THR A 58 -18.50 11.23 -19.27
C THR A 58 -19.45 12.34 -18.82
N CYS A 59 -20.40 12.73 -19.67
CA CYS A 59 -21.44 13.68 -19.29
C CYS A 59 -22.23 13.19 -18.06
N THR A 60 -22.56 11.89 -18.01
CA THR A 60 -23.23 11.29 -16.86
C THR A 60 -22.41 11.40 -15.58
N ASP A 61 -21.09 11.22 -15.66
CA ASP A 61 -20.23 11.39 -14.48
C ASP A 61 -20.16 12.85 -14.03
N ASP A 62 -20.20 13.80 -14.96
CA ASP A 62 -20.28 15.22 -14.65
C ASP A 62 -21.60 15.57 -13.94
N CYS A 63 -22.73 15.03 -14.42
CA CYS A 63 -24.02 15.17 -13.74
C CYS A 63 -24.02 14.59 -12.32
N LYS A 64 -23.45 13.39 -12.13
CA LYS A 64 -23.27 12.80 -10.79
C LYS A 64 -22.45 13.74 -9.89
N TYR A 65 -21.35 14.28 -10.41
CA TYR A 65 -20.50 15.23 -9.69
C TYR A 65 -21.27 16.49 -9.28
N GLN A 66 -21.97 17.15 -10.21
CA GLN A 66 -22.73 18.37 -9.91
C GLN A 66 -23.82 18.12 -8.86
N CYS A 67 -24.60 17.05 -9.02
CA CYS A 67 -25.66 16.67 -8.09
C CYS A 67 -25.13 16.33 -6.70
N MET A 68 -24.02 15.59 -6.63
CA MET A 68 -23.34 15.28 -5.37
C MET A 68 -22.93 16.56 -4.64
N HIS A 69 -22.28 17.50 -5.33
CA HIS A 69 -21.82 18.74 -4.71
C HIS A 69 -22.98 19.66 -4.29
N MET A 70 -24.03 19.77 -5.11
CA MET A 70 -25.24 20.54 -4.79
C MET A 70 -25.93 20.01 -3.54
N LEU A 71 -26.14 18.69 -3.44
CA LEU A 71 -26.76 18.09 -2.25
C LEU A 71 -25.86 18.21 -1.01
N THR A 72 -24.53 18.15 -1.19
CA THR A 72 -23.58 18.37 -0.11
C THR A 72 -23.64 19.83 0.39
N ASP A 73 -23.78 20.82 -0.51
CA ASP A 73 -23.94 22.23 -0.12
C ASP A 73 -25.22 22.46 0.68
N ILE A 74 -26.33 21.83 0.26
CA ILE A 74 -27.59 21.86 1.01
C ILE A 74 -27.40 21.25 2.40
N ALA A 75 -26.72 20.10 2.48
CA ALA A 75 -26.48 19.43 3.75
C ALA A 75 -25.65 20.28 4.72
N ILE A 76 -24.57 20.92 4.23
CA ILE A 76 -23.74 21.81 5.04
C ILE A 76 -24.54 23.03 5.54
N ARG A 77 -25.30 23.69 4.66
CA ARG A 77 -26.13 24.86 5.05
C ARG A 77 -27.22 24.48 6.04
N GLY A 78 -27.81 23.30 5.88
CA GLY A 78 -28.83 22.76 6.76
C GLY A 78 -28.28 22.10 8.03
N SER A 79 -26.95 22.06 8.22
CA SER A 79 -26.30 21.33 9.32
C SER A 79 -26.74 19.86 9.43
N SER A 80 -26.99 19.22 8.29
CA SER A 80 -27.33 17.80 8.19
C SER A 80 -26.14 16.94 7.82
N THR A 81 -26.28 15.63 7.95
CA THR A 81 -25.24 14.65 7.62
C THR A 81 -24.80 14.76 6.15
N ILE A 82 -23.49 14.80 5.93
CA ILE A 82 -22.90 14.66 4.60
C ILE A 82 -22.90 13.18 4.23
N HIS A 83 -23.25 12.87 2.98
CA HIS A 83 -23.33 11.50 2.50
C HIS A 83 -22.12 11.16 1.61
N GLN A 84 -21.70 9.89 1.65
CA GLN A 84 -20.84 9.30 0.63
C GLN A 84 -21.67 8.93 -0.60
N TYR A 85 -21.03 8.97 -1.76
CA TYR A 85 -21.57 8.61 -3.07
C TYR A 85 -20.57 7.69 -3.76
N TYR A 86 -21.03 6.57 -4.30
CA TYR A 86 -20.20 5.56 -4.96
C TYR A 86 -18.97 5.12 -4.14
N GLY A 87 -19.15 4.94 -2.84
CA GLY A 87 -18.09 4.54 -1.90
C GLY A 87 -17.12 5.64 -1.49
N LYS A 88 -17.35 6.90 -1.90
CA LYS A 88 -16.41 8.00 -1.68
C LYS A 88 -17.09 9.25 -1.14
N TRP A 89 -16.30 10.09 -0.48
CA TRP A 89 -16.73 11.42 -0.08
C TRP A 89 -16.73 12.40 -1.26
N PRO A 90 -17.47 13.53 -1.18
CA PRO A 90 -17.48 14.54 -2.22
C PRO A 90 -16.18 15.36 -2.23
N PHE A 91 -15.35 15.16 -3.26
CA PHE A 91 -14.09 15.89 -3.47
C PHE A 91 -14.19 16.93 -4.58
N TRP A 92 -13.59 18.11 -4.38
CA TRP A 92 -13.40 19.07 -5.46
C TRP A 92 -12.39 18.52 -6.47
N ARG A 93 -12.82 18.39 -7.73
CA ARG A 93 -11.92 18.01 -8.82
C ARG A 93 -10.95 19.14 -9.14
N LEU A 94 -9.71 18.79 -9.49
CA LEU A 94 -8.70 19.71 -9.99
C LEU A 94 -8.10 19.16 -11.28
N PHE A 95 -8.18 19.90 -12.39
CA PHE A 95 -7.72 19.46 -13.72
C PHE A 95 -8.24 18.07 -14.14
N GLY A 96 -9.43 17.68 -13.67
CA GLY A 96 -10.02 16.36 -13.92
C GLY A 96 -9.58 15.26 -12.95
N MET A 97 -8.64 15.51 -12.03
CA MET A 97 -8.31 14.58 -10.95
C MET A 97 -9.46 14.52 -9.94
N GLN A 98 -9.89 13.30 -9.60
CA GLN A 98 -10.95 13.05 -8.63
C GLN A 98 -10.54 13.42 -7.21
N GLU A 99 -9.34 12.99 -6.78
CA GLU A 99 -8.83 13.18 -5.42
C GLU A 99 -7.43 13.84 -5.47
N PRO A 100 -7.37 15.17 -5.66
CA PRO A 100 -6.10 15.84 -5.98
C PRO A 100 -5.04 15.75 -4.87
N ALA A 101 -5.45 15.70 -3.59
CA ALA A 101 -4.51 15.51 -2.48
C ALA A 101 -3.87 14.12 -2.51
N SER A 102 -4.68 13.07 -2.66
CA SER A 102 -4.20 11.69 -2.81
C SER A 102 -3.24 11.57 -3.99
N VAL A 103 -3.57 12.15 -5.17
CA VAL A 103 -2.66 12.18 -6.32
C VAL A 103 -1.32 12.83 -5.99
N ALA A 104 -1.33 14.02 -5.38
CA ALA A 104 -0.11 14.74 -5.04
C ALA A 104 0.77 13.95 -4.05
N PHE A 105 0.17 13.33 -3.04
CA PHE A 105 0.89 12.55 -2.04
C PHE A 105 1.36 11.19 -2.55
N SER A 106 0.64 10.55 -3.47
CA SER A 106 1.14 9.37 -4.20
C SER A 106 2.38 9.71 -5.02
N LEU A 107 2.38 10.84 -5.74
CA LEU A 107 3.56 11.30 -6.48
C LEU A 107 4.74 11.64 -5.56
N TRP A 108 4.46 12.15 -4.36
CA TRP A 108 5.51 12.41 -3.37
C TRP A 108 6.13 11.11 -2.82
N ASN A 109 5.32 10.09 -2.56
CA ASN A 109 5.81 8.75 -2.26
C ASN A 109 6.68 8.20 -3.40
N MET A 110 6.19 8.27 -4.65
CA MET A 110 6.92 7.83 -5.84
C MET A 110 8.30 8.52 -5.92
N TYR A 111 8.36 9.82 -5.67
CA TYR A 111 9.62 10.58 -5.62
C TYR A 111 10.62 9.96 -4.62
N TYR A 112 10.21 9.67 -3.38
CA TYR A 112 11.10 9.07 -2.40
C TYR A 112 11.55 7.66 -2.76
N HIS A 113 10.70 6.86 -3.43
CA HIS A 113 11.13 5.56 -3.96
C HIS A 113 12.14 5.69 -5.11
N ILE A 114 12.00 6.70 -5.98
CA ILE A 114 13.02 7.01 -7.01
C ILE A 114 14.34 7.42 -6.36
N GLN A 115 14.31 8.30 -5.36
CA GLN A 115 15.53 8.70 -4.64
C GLN A 115 16.16 7.51 -3.90
N GLY A 116 15.34 6.68 -3.25
CA GLY A 116 15.78 5.46 -2.58
C GLY A 116 16.48 4.49 -3.53
N TRP A 117 15.91 4.25 -4.71
CA TRP A 117 16.54 3.43 -5.75
C TRP A 117 17.92 3.98 -6.17
N ARG A 118 18.03 5.30 -6.39
CA ARG A 118 19.31 5.96 -6.75
C ARG A 118 20.35 5.82 -5.64
N GLN A 119 19.93 5.98 -4.39
CA GLN A 119 20.81 5.84 -3.22
C GLN A 119 21.27 4.38 -3.02
N LEU A 120 20.38 3.41 -3.14
CA LEU A 120 20.73 1.99 -3.09
C LEU A 120 21.73 1.63 -4.18
N ARG A 121 21.51 2.11 -5.41
CA ARG A 121 22.39 1.83 -6.55
C ARG A 121 23.79 2.42 -6.37
N SER A 122 23.92 3.57 -5.73
CA SER A 122 25.20 4.27 -5.54
C SER A 122 25.95 3.81 -4.29
N ARG A 123 25.24 3.51 -3.19
CA ARG A 123 25.86 3.30 -1.87
C ARG A 123 26.01 1.85 -1.45
N VAL A 124 25.13 0.96 -1.90
CA VAL A 124 25.22 -0.48 -1.55
C VAL A 124 26.16 -1.17 -2.53
N PRO A 125 27.18 -1.93 -2.12
CA PRO A 125 28.10 -2.61 -3.04
C PRO A 125 27.40 -3.52 -4.06
N SER A 126 27.95 -3.65 -5.28
CA SER A 126 27.32 -4.42 -6.37
C SER A 126 27.25 -5.93 -6.10
N ASP A 127 28.16 -6.43 -5.28
CA ASP A 127 28.28 -7.80 -4.81
C ASP A 127 27.44 -8.09 -3.55
N HIS A 128 26.81 -7.07 -2.95
CA HIS A 128 25.98 -7.26 -1.76
C HIS A 128 24.75 -8.15 -2.08
N PRO A 129 24.51 -9.25 -1.33
CA PRO A 129 23.51 -10.27 -1.70
C PRO A 129 22.08 -9.73 -1.74
N MET A 130 21.75 -8.74 -0.91
CA MET A 130 20.42 -8.14 -0.85
C MET A 130 20.18 -7.01 -1.87
N ARG A 131 21.22 -6.53 -2.58
CA ARG A 131 21.11 -5.30 -3.40
C ARG A 131 20.04 -5.42 -4.48
N SER A 132 19.98 -6.54 -5.20
CA SER A 132 18.99 -6.77 -6.26
C SER A 132 17.57 -6.76 -5.72
N TYR A 133 17.34 -7.33 -4.54
CA TYR A 133 16.03 -7.34 -3.88
C TYR A 133 15.58 -5.92 -3.52
N TYR A 134 16.44 -5.10 -2.92
CA TYR A 134 16.08 -3.72 -2.57
C TYR A 134 15.84 -2.84 -3.80
N LEU A 135 16.62 -3.01 -4.87
CA LEU A 135 16.38 -2.30 -6.12
C LEU A 135 15.07 -2.72 -6.79
N THR A 136 14.74 -4.02 -6.74
CA THR A 136 13.48 -4.54 -7.29
C THR A 136 12.30 -4.04 -6.47
N TRP A 137 12.38 -4.08 -5.13
CA TRP A 137 11.33 -3.53 -4.26
C TRP A 137 11.08 -2.05 -4.54
N ALA A 138 12.15 -1.26 -4.79
CA ALA A 138 12.00 0.13 -5.16
C ALA A 138 11.28 0.32 -6.52
N ILE A 139 11.59 -0.49 -7.53
CA ILE A 139 10.89 -0.45 -8.83
C ILE A 139 9.41 -0.82 -8.68
N VAL A 140 9.13 -1.89 -7.93
CA VAL A 140 7.75 -2.33 -7.63
C VAL A 140 6.98 -1.24 -6.89
N SER A 141 7.63 -0.55 -5.95
CA SER A 141 7.03 0.57 -5.21
C SER A 141 6.76 1.79 -6.10
N ILE A 142 7.69 2.14 -7.01
CA ILE A 142 7.47 3.21 -8.00
C ILE A 142 6.25 2.89 -8.87
N ASN A 143 6.11 1.65 -9.32
CA ASN A 143 4.94 1.20 -10.07
C ASN A 143 3.64 1.32 -9.26
N ALA A 144 3.65 0.93 -7.98
CA ALA A 144 2.48 1.05 -7.12
C ALA A 144 2.02 2.50 -6.94
N TRP A 145 2.93 3.41 -6.61
CA TRP A 145 2.57 4.81 -6.43
C TRP A 145 2.19 5.52 -7.74
N PHE A 146 2.72 5.05 -8.88
CA PHE A 146 2.23 5.48 -10.19
C PHE A 146 0.76 5.07 -10.40
N TRP A 147 0.42 3.80 -10.18
CA TRP A 147 -0.96 3.32 -10.35
C TRP A 147 -1.92 3.92 -9.34
N SER A 148 -1.45 4.20 -8.13
CA SER A 148 -2.20 4.93 -7.13
C SER A 148 -2.53 6.36 -7.58
N ALA A 149 -1.54 7.10 -8.09
CA ALA A 149 -1.78 8.43 -8.67
C ALA A 149 -2.76 8.39 -9.86
N VAL A 150 -2.69 7.36 -10.70
CA VAL A 150 -3.62 7.16 -11.82
C VAL A 150 -5.04 6.85 -11.34
N PHE A 151 -5.19 5.99 -10.33
CA PHE A 151 -6.48 5.64 -9.73
C PHE A 151 -7.15 6.85 -9.07
N HIS A 152 -6.42 7.59 -8.22
CA HIS A 152 -6.95 8.80 -7.58
C HIS A 152 -7.19 9.96 -8.56
N THR A 153 -6.53 9.94 -9.73
CA THR A 153 -6.89 10.84 -10.84
C THR A 153 -8.23 10.45 -11.44
N ARG A 154 -8.40 9.17 -11.76
CA ARG A 154 -9.63 8.66 -12.36
C ARG A 154 -9.90 7.22 -11.93
N ASP A 155 -10.94 7.08 -11.14
CA ASP A 155 -11.46 5.80 -10.67
C ASP A 155 -12.23 5.08 -11.79
N LEU A 156 -11.66 3.98 -12.27
CA LEU A 156 -12.23 3.05 -13.24
C LEU A 156 -11.90 1.62 -12.79
N PRO A 157 -12.68 0.61 -13.20
CA PRO A 157 -12.42 -0.78 -12.81
C PRO A 157 -11.00 -1.30 -13.11
N HIS A 158 -10.35 -0.75 -14.14
CA HIS A 158 -8.99 -1.13 -14.50
C HIS A 158 -7.95 -0.39 -13.65
N THR A 159 -8.16 0.89 -13.34
CA THR A 159 -7.23 1.68 -12.51
C THR A 159 -7.32 1.24 -11.05
N GLU A 160 -8.53 0.93 -10.57
CA GLU A 160 -8.79 0.28 -9.27
C GLU A 160 -7.96 -0.99 -9.12
N LYS A 161 -8.14 -1.97 -10.02
CA LYS A 161 -7.41 -3.24 -9.97
C LYS A 161 -5.90 -3.04 -9.99
N LEU A 162 -5.39 -2.16 -10.85
CA LEU A 162 -3.95 -1.96 -11.00
C LEU A 162 -3.32 -1.27 -9.79
N ASP A 163 -4.03 -0.37 -9.12
CA ASP A 163 -3.58 0.21 -7.85
C ASP A 163 -3.49 -0.88 -6.77
N TYR A 164 -4.59 -1.58 -6.50
CA TYR A 164 -4.66 -2.60 -5.45
C TYR A 164 -3.70 -3.78 -5.70
N PHE A 165 -3.56 -4.25 -6.94
CA PHE A 165 -2.60 -5.32 -7.27
C PHE A 165 -1.16 -4.87 -7.07
N SER A 166 -0.86 -3.62 -7.43
CA SER A 166 0.49 -3.07 -7.23
C SER A 166 0.81 -2.88 -5.75
N ALA A 167 -0.14 -2.40 -4.95
CA ALA A 167 0.01 -2.29 -3.49
C ALA A 167 0.25 -3.66 -2.85
N ALA A 168 -0.54 -4.67 -3.24
CA ALA A 168 -0.35 -6.05 -2.76
C ALA A 168 1.02 -6.62 -3.13
N LEU A 169 1.50 -6.33 -4.35
CA LEU A 169 2.83 -6.74 -4.78
C LEU A 169 3.94 -6.08 -3.95
N VAL A 170 3.83 -4.78 -3.62
CA VAL A 170 4.81 -4.08 -2.77
C VAL A 170 4.92 -4.74 -1.40
N ILE A 171 3.79 -4.96 -0.73
CA ILE A 171 3.77 -5.49 0.65
C ILE A 171 4.23 -6.95 0.66
N LEU A 172 3.80 -7.76 -0.30
CA LEU A 172 4.24 -9.15 -0.41
C LEU A 172 5.72 -9.27 -0.78
N TYR A 173 6.20 -8.44 -1.71
CA TYR A 173 7.61 -8.42 -2.05
C TYR A 173 8.48 -7.94 -0.88
N ALA A 174 7.99 -6.98 -0.08
CA ALA A 174 8.64 -6.54 1.16
C ALA A 174 8.81 -7.69 2.15
N LEU A 175 7.75 -8.47 2.40
CA LEU A 175 7.81 -9.66 3.23
C LEU A 175 8.76 -10.71 2.63
N TYR A 176 8.68 -10.93 1.32
CA TYR A 176 9.52 -11.89 0.60
C TYR A 176 11.02 -11.64 0.86
N HIS A 177 11.52 -10.43 0.58
CA HIS A 177 12.94 -10.14 0.79
C HIS A 177 13.32 -9.99 2.27
N THR A 178 12.36 -9.64 3.15
CA THR A 178 12.58 -9.60 4.61
C THR A 178 12.87 -10.99 5.17
N VAL A 179 12.08 -11.99 4.78
CA VAL A 179 12.32 -13.40 5.17
C VAL A 179 13.69 -13.86 4.66
N LEU A 180 14.01 -13.62 3.39
CA LEU A 180 15.32 -13.99 2.85
C LEU A 180 16.48 -13.33 3.62
N ARG A 181 16.36 -12.04 3.97
CA ARG A 181 17.39 -11.28 4.71
C ARG A 181 17.53 -11.72 6.15
N LEU A 182 16.44 -11.96 6.87
CA LEU A 182 16.49 -12.27 8.31
C LEU A 182 16.85 -13.72 8.60
N PHE A 183 16.52 -14.64 7.69
CA PHE A 183 16.83 -16.06 7.81
C PHE A 183 18.06 -16.49 6.98
N ASN A 184 18.76 -15.54 6.36
CA ASN A 184 19.99 -15.76 5.59
C ASN A 184 19.80 -16.78 4.44
N GLN A 185 18.66 -16.70 3.76
CA GLN A 185 18.28 -17.61 2.65
C GLN A 185 18.45 -16.95 1.27
N TYR A 186 19.17 -15.84 1.18
CA TYR A 186 19.49 -15.20 -0.09
C TYR A 186 20.56 -16.00 -0.87
N PRO A 187 20.60 -15.89 -2.21
CA PRO A 187 21.63 -16.54 -3.00
C PRO A 187 23.03 -16.03 -2.63
N THR A 188 23.98 -16.94 -2.44
CA THR A 188 25.39 -16.62 -2.15
C THR A 188 26.27 -17.09 -3.30
N ARG A 189 27.39 -16.41 -3.50
CA ARG A 189 28.39 -16.83 -4.48
C ARG A 189 29.34 -17.83 -3.82
N SER A 190 29.47 -19.00 -4.43
CA SER A 190 30.45 -20.01 -4.05
C SER A 190 31.86 -19.46 -4.23
N TRP A 191 32.70 -19.64 -3.23
CA TRP A 191 34.10 -19.20 -3.25
C TRP A 191 34.97 -20.06 -4.18
N GLU A 192 34.62 -21.33 -4.39
CA GLU A 192 35.43 -22.29 -5.16
C GLU A 192 35.25 -22.14 -6.67
N ASP A 193 34.02 -21.97 -7.14
CA ASP A 193 33.68 -22.00 -8.57
C ASP A 193 32.91 -20.76 -9.05
N GLY A 194 32.65 -19.80 -8.15
CA GLY A 194 31.94 -18.56 -8.46
C GLY A 194 30.46 -18.74 -8.79
N ARG A 195 29.89 -19.95 -8.65
CA ARG A 195 28.47 -20.22 -8.94
C ARG A 195 27.56 -19.62 -7.88
N ILE A 196 26.38 -19.18 -8.30
CA ILE A 196 25.34 -18.70 -7.38
C ILE A 196 24.63 -19.92 -6.77
N GLN A 197 24.82 -20.14 -5.49
CA GLN A 197 24.14 -21.18 -4.73
C GLN A 197 22.81 -20.62 -4.19
N ARG A 198 21.72 -21.37 -4.40
CA ARG A 198 20.39 -21.10 -3.86
C ARG A 198 19.97 -22.27 -2.99
N THR A 199 19.43 -21.98 -1.81
CA THR A 199 18.94 -23.04 -0.92
C THR A 199 17.58 -23.57 -1.42
N PRO A 200 17.22 -24.84 -1.13
CA PRO A 200 15.86 -25.33 -1.40
C PRO A 200 14.78 -24.47 -0.74
N ILE A 201 15.09 -23.88 0.42
CA ILE A 201 14.20 -22.95 1.15
C ILE A 201 13.95 -21.67 0.34
N HIS A 202 14.99 -21.13 -0.33
CA HIS A 202 14.84 -19.97 -1.22
C HIS A 202 13.79 -20.25 -2.32
N PHE A 203 13.92 -21.39 -3.01
CA PHE A 203 12.99 -21.78 -4.08
C PHE A 203 11.59 -22.00 -3.54
N LEU A 204 11.44 -22.74 -2.43
CA LEU A 204 10.15 -22.98 -1.81
C LEU A 204 9.45 -21.66 -1.43
N TRP A 205 10.15 -20.75 -0.76
CA TRP A 205 9.60 -19.47 -0.35
C TRP A 205 9.23 -18.57 -1.54
N SER A 206 10.08 -18.55 -2.57
CA SER A 206 9.81 -17.83 -3.83
C SER A 206 8.55 -18.36 -4.51
N SER A 207 8.38 -19.68 -4.57
CA SER A 207 7.19 -20.32 -5.13
C SER A 207 5.94 -20.01 -4.32
N ILE A 208 6.00 -20.09 -2.98
CA ILE A 208 4.87 -19.73 -2.10
C ILE A 208 4.42 -18.30 -2.34
N CYS A 209 5.35 -17.33 -2.35
CA CYS A 209 5.02 -15.93 -2.60
C CYS A 209 4.44 -15.72 -4.00
N THR A 210 5.01 -16.37 -5.01
CA THR A 210 4.53 -16.25 -6.40
C THR A 210 3.12 -16.80 -6.55
N VAL A 211 2.87 -18.01 -6.03
CA VAL A 211 1.53 -18.63 -6.07
C VAL A 211 0.53 -17.82 -5.27
N ALA A 212 0.91 -17.30 -4.10
CA ALA A 212 0.03 -16.44 -3.29
C ALA A 212 -0.38 -15.18 -4.05
N TYR A 213 0.58 -14.50 -4.71
CA TYR A 213 0.28 -13.31 -5.52
C TYR A 213 -0.61 -13.61 -6.71
N LEU A 214 -0.30 -14.66 -7.47
CA LEU A 214 -1.08 -15.06 -8.64
C LEU A 214 -2.50 -15.46 -8.23
N SER A 215 -2.65 -16.16 -7.12
CA SER A 215 -3.96 -16.53 -6.56
C SER A 215 -4.76 -15.28 -6.14
N HIS A 216 -4.11 -14.34 -5.45
CA HIS A 216 -4.72 -13.06 -5.03
C HIS A 216 -5.24 -12.26 -6.22
N VAL A 217 -4.40 -12.05 -7.23
CA VAL A 217 -4.77 -11.33 -8.47
C VAL A 217 -5.87 -12.06 -9.22
N THR A 218 -5.77 -13.38 -9.35
CA THR A 218 -6.78 -14.19 -10.05
C THR A 218 -8.13 -14.07 -9.37
N TYR A 219 -8.18 -14.27 -8.05
CA TYR A 219 -9.40 -14.17 -7.25
C TYR A 219 -10.09 -12.82 -7.41
N LEU A 220 -9.37 -11.71 -7.24
CA LEU A 220 -9.93 -10.36 -7.38
C LEU A 220 -10.26 -9.96 -8.82
N SER A 221 -9.67 -10.65 -9.82
CA SER A 221 -9.93 -10.37 -11.23
C SER A 221 -11.22 -10.99 -11.74
N ILE A 222 -11.57 -12.20 -11.26
CA ILE A 222 -12.72 -12.99 -11.77
C ILE A 222 -14.06 -12.58 -11.14
N LEU A 223 -14.05 -11.91 -9.99
CA LEU A 223 -15.28 -11.52 -9.32
C LEU A 223 -15.99 -10.36 -10.06
N PRO A 224 -17.34 -10.33 -10.07
CA PRO A 224 -18.11 -9.24 -10.68
C PRO A 224 -17.88 -7.89 -10.01
N ARG A 225 -17.51 -7.89 -8.72
CA ARG A 225 -17.17 -6.71 -7.92
C ARG A 225 -15.87 -6.97 -7.19
N PHE A 226 -15.07 -5.92 -7.01
CA PHE A 226 -13.83 -6.00 -6.25
C PHE A 226 -14.12 -6.30 -4.78
N ASP A 227 -13.49 -7.34 -4.21
CA ASP A 227 -13.65 -7.69 -2.79
C ASP A 227 -12.61 -6.93 -1.94
N TYR A 228 -13.00 -5.72 -1.53
CA TYR A 228 -12.19 -4.87 -0.67
C TYR A 228 -11.89 -5.51 0.69
N THR A 229 -12.84 -6.26 1.26
CA THR A 229 -12.67 -6.91 2.57
C THR A 229 -11.57 -7.95 2.51
N TYR A 230 -11.60 -8.82 1.49
CA TYR A 230 -10.54 -9.79 1.24
C TYR A 230 -9.21 -9.09 0.97
N ASN A 231 -9.19 -8.09 0.09
CA ASN A 231 -7.96 -7.38 -0.24
C ASN A 231 -7.31 -6.73 0.99
N MET A 232 -8.10 -6.09 1.85
CA MET A 232 -7.61 -5.51 3.10
C MET A 232 -7.09 -6.59 4.05
N ALA A 233 -7.82 -7.70 4.21
CA ALA A 233 -7.38 -8.81 5.06
C ALA A 233 -6.04 -9.42 4.58
N PHE A 234 -5.87 -9.61 3.27
CA PHE A 234 -4.61 -10.09 2.68
C PHE A 234 -3.46 -9.13 2.99
N ASN A 235 -3.61 -7.85 2.65
CA ASN A 235 -2.54 -6.85 2.83
C ASN A 235 -2.19 -6.63 4.30
N LEU A 236 -3.17 -6.56 5.19
CA LEU A 236 -2.94 -6.45 6.63
C LEU A 236 -2.21 -7.67 7.18
N THR A 237 -2.59 -8.89 6.77
CA THR A 237 -1.93 -10.12 7.23
C THR A 237 -0.46 -10.17 6.83
N VAL A 238 -0.17 -9.87 5.56
CA VAL A 238 1.21 -9.83 5.04
C VAL A 238 2.00 -8.70 5.71
N GLY A 239 1.41 -7.51 5.82
CA GLY A 239 2.02 -6.34 6.44
C GLY A 239 2.32 -6.51 7.94
N PHE A 240 1.40 -7.09 8.71
CA PHE A 240 1.64 -7.41 10.12
C PHE A 240 2.73 -8.45 10.30
N THR A 241 2.79 -9.47 9.43
CA THR A 241 3.86 -10.46 9.45
C THR A 241 5.22 -9.81 9.18
N HIS A 242 5.29 -8.93 8.17
CA HIS A 242 6.48 -8.13 7.89
C HIS A 242 6.91 -7.30 9.10
N ASN A 243 5.97 -6.58 9.71
CA ASN A 243 6.25 -5.71 10.86
C ASN A 243 6.71 -6.52 12.09
N LEU A 244 6.08 -7.66 12.36
CA LEU A 244 6.48 -8.56 13.43
C LEU A 244 7.95 -9.01 13.28
N LEU A 245 8.36 -9.40 12.08
CA LEU A 245 9.74 -9.82 11.82
C LEU A 245 10.75 -8.70 12.10
N TRP A 246 10.42 -7.45 11.73
CA TRP A 246 11.28 -6.30 12.00
C TRP A 246 11.29 -5.88 13.48
N LEU A 247 10.20 -6.09 14.22
CA LEU A 247 10.20 -5.94 15.67
C LEU A 247 11.10 -6.98 16.34
N LEU A 248 11.01 -8.25 15.91
CA LEU A 248 11.88 -9.32 16.38
C LEU A 248 13.36 -9.03 16.08
N TYR A 249 13.67 -8.47 14.91
CA TYR A 249 15.01 -7.98 14.57
C TYR A 249 15.48 -6.85 15.51
N SER A 250 14.58 -5.98 15.94
CA SER A 250 14.90 -4.79 16.74
C SER A 250 15.18 -5.07 18.22
N LEU A 251 14.83 -6.26 18.71
CA LEU A 251 14.96 -6.69 20.11
C LEU A 251 16.37 -6.47 20.69
N PRO A 252 16.51 -6.31 22.02
CA PRO A 252 17.81 -6.14 22.66
C PRO A 252 18.69 -7.38 22.50
N ALA A 253 20.01 -7.21 22.62
CA ALA A 253 21.00 -8.29 22.52
C ALA A 253 20.80 -9.40 23.56
N SER A 254 20.16 -9.08 24.70
CA SER A 254 19.79 -10.02 25.76
C SER A 254 18.67 -10.99 25.37
N LEU A 255 17.90 -10.69 24.31
CA LEU A 255 16.81 -11.53 23.79
C LEU A 255 17.03 -11.87 22.31
N PRO A 256 18.07 -12.65 21.97
CA PRO A 256 18.45 -12.87 20.57
C PRO A 256 17.55 -13.93 19.93
N LEU A 257 16.34 -13.54 19.49
CA LEU A 257 15.42 -14.45 18.79
C LEU A 257 15.88 -14.77 17.36
N ILE A 258 16.40 -13.76 16.65
CA ILE A 258 16.88 -13.86 15.26
C ILE A 258 18.39 -13.66 15.21
N ARG A 259 19.08 -14.51 14.44
CA ARG A 259 20.50 -14.30 14.11
C ARG A 259 20.60 -13.26 12.98
N ARG A 260 20.89 -12.00 13.34
CA ARG A 260 20.85 -10.85 12.42
C ARG A 260 21.85 -10.91 11.28
N PHE A 261 23.02 -11.52 11.50
CA PHE A 261 24.06 -11.67 10.49
C PHE A 261 24.71 -13.05 10.58
N PRO A 262 25.06 -13.70 9.45
CA PRO A 262 25.64 -15.04 9.45
C PRO A 262 26.99 -15.12 10.18
N SER A 263 27.86 -14.14 9.95
CA SER A 263 29.25 -14.12 10.45
C SER A 263 29.40 -13.61 11.89
N LYS A 264 28.30 -13.20 12.52
CA LYS A 264 28.31 -12.67 13.90
C LYS A 264 27.63 -13.60 14.88
N SER A 265 27.93 -13.38 16.17
CA SER A 265 27.20 -13.99 17.29
C SER A 265 25.72 -13.58 17.26
N LYS A 266 24.84 -14.44 17.77
CA LYS A 266 23.40 -14.15 17.90
C LYS A 266 23.14 -12.90 18.77
N MET A 267 24.06 -12.58 19.68
CA MET A 267 24.00 -11.39 20.55
C MET A 267 24.41 -10.10 19.85
N TYR A 268 25.00 -10.16 18.65
CA TYR A 268 25.35 -8.97 17.91
C TYR A 268 24.08 -8.17 17.55
N ARG A 269 24.10 -6.89 17.88
CA ARG A 269 23.01 -5.95 17.60
C ARG A 269 23.59 -4.73 16.90
N PRO A 270 23.20 -4.47 15.63
CA PRO A 270 23.68 -3.30 14.92
C PRO A 270 23.11 -2.02 15.55
N SER A 271 23.84 -0.92 15.44
CA SER A 271 23.44 0.38 16.02
C SER A 271 22.13 0.89 15.41
N SER A 272 21.87 0.57 14.15
CA SER A 272 20.67 0.93 13.40
C SER A 272 19.44 0.06 13.74
N ALA A 273 19.56 -1.00 14.55
CA ALA A 273 18.46 -1.94 14.81
C ALA A 273 17.19 -1.26 15.32
N SER A 274 17.31 -0.23 16.18
CA SER A 274 16.15 0.49 16.72
C SER A 274 15.37 1.24 15.64
N LYS A 275 16.00 1.59 14.51
CA LYS A 275 15.31 2.30 13.42
C LYS A 275 14.22 1.43 12.81
N ALA A 276 14.40 0.12 12.72
CA ALA A 276 13.36 -0.80 12.26
C ALA A 276 12.12 -0.77 13.17
N ALA A 277 12.29 -0.76 14.50
CA ALA A 277 11.17 -0.61 15.44
C ALA A 277 10.48 0.76 15.32
N VAL A 278 11.24 1.84 15.16
CA VAL A 278 10.68 3.18 14.93
C VAL A 278 9.88 3.21 13.62
N PHE A 279 10.41 2.62 12.55
CA PHE A 279 9.69 2.49 11.28
C PHE A 279 8.39 1.73 11.44
N VAL A 280 8.40 0.58 12.13
CA VAL A 280 7.19 -0.21 12.39
C VAL A 280 6.17 0.60 13.19
N ALA A 281 6.60 1.32 14.23
CA ALA A 281 5.71 2.16 15.03
C ALA A 281 5.07 3.28 14.18
N LEU A 282 5.88 4.00 13.39
CA LEU A 282 5.41 5.09 12.56
C LEU A 282 4.51 4.62 11.41
N THR A 283 4.86 3.51 10.74
CA THR A 283 4.03 2.92 9.69
C THR A 283 2.73 2.35 10.24
N THR A 284 2.74 1.75 11.43
CA THR A 284 1.52 1.29 12.09
C THR A 284 0.62 2.47 12.44
N ALA A 285 1.18 3.55 13.00
CA ALA A 285 0.43 4.78 13.27
C ALA A 285 -0.13 5.40 11.98
N ALA A 286 0.66 5.45 10.90
CA ALA A 286 0.19 5.89 9.59
C ALA A 286 -0.98 5.03 9.11
N THR A 287 -0.86 3.70 9.11
CA THR A 287 -1.94 2.79 8.69
C THR A 287 -3.22 2.92 9.52
N THR A 288 -3.14 3.34 10.79
CA THR A 288 -4.38 3.63 11.56
C THR A 288 -5.19 4.79 10.99
N LEU A 289 -4.59 5.66 10.16
CA LEU A 289 -5.33 6.71 9.48
C LEU A 289 -6.42 6.16 8.56
N GLU A 290 -6.20 5.00 7.94
CA GLU A 290 -7.19 4.28 7.10
C GLU A 290 -8.42 3.81 7.90
N LEU A 291 -8.34 3.77 9.24
CA LEU A 291 -9.48 3.42 10.08
C LEU A 291 -10.43 4.60 10.31
N PHE A 292 -9.98 5.82 10.05
CA PHE A 292 -10.84 6.99 10.14
C PHE A 292 -11.60 7.18 8.83
N ASP A 293 -12.93 7.35 8.92
CA ASP A 293 -13.79 7.65 7.78
C ASP A 293 -14.50 8.98 8.04
N PHE A 294 -13.87 10.09 7.65
CA PHE A 294 -14.41 11.44 7.87
C PHE A 294 -14.58 12.22 6.55
N PRO A 295 -15.57 13.14 6.47
CA PRO A 295 -15.74 14.00 5.31
C PRO A 295 -14.50 14.87 5.06
N PRO A 296 -14.02 14.99 3.81
CA PRO A 296 -12.77 15.64 3.48
C PRO A 296 -12.74 17.11 3.93
N TRP A 297 -11.68 17.48 4.63
CA TRP A 297 -11.38 18.87 4.98
C TRP A 297 -11.25 19.70 3.71
N GLY A 298 -12.07 20.76 3.63
CA GLY A 298 -12.17 21.60 2.44
C GLY A 298 -12.61 20.85 1.17
N ARG A 299 -13.20 19.65 1.29
CA ARG A 299 -13.47 18.72 0.18
C ARG A 299 -12.22 18.32 -0.63
N ILE A 300 -11.06 18.31 0.01
CA ILE A 300 -9.78 17.98 -0.65
C ILE A 300 -9.00 16.92 0.13
N ILE A 301 -8.93 17.03 1.47
CA ILE A 301 -8.09 16.17 2.31
C ILE A 301 -8.97 15.28 3.18
N ASP A 302 -8.94 13.98 2.94
CA ASP A 302 -9.57 12.96 3.79
C ASP A 302 -8.52 12.14 4.56
N ALA A 303 -9.01 11.14 5.30
CA ALA A 303 -8.16 10.23 6.04
C ALA A 303 -7.18 9.45 5.14
N HIS A 304 -7.66 9.05 3.97
CA HIS A 304 -6.86 8.33 2.99
C HIS A 304 -5.71 9.20 2.47
N ALA A 305 -5.97 10.44 2.03
CA ALA A 305 -4.93 11.38 1.64
C ALA A 305 -3.90 11.62 2.76
N LEU A 306 -4.31 11.67 4.03
CA LEU A 306 -3.38 11.78 5.16
C LEU A 306 -2.50 10.53 5.33
N TRP A 307 -3.03 9.34 5.05
CA TRP A 307 -2.24 8.11 5.00
C TRP A 307 -1.14 8.20 3.93
N HIS A 308 -1.47 8.63 2.69
CA HIS A 308 -0.49 8.88 1.63
C HIS A 308 0.57 9.89 2.06
N LEU A 309 0.13 11.02 2.64
CA LEU A 309 1.01 12.08 3.12
C LEU A 309 2.01 11.56 4.17
N SER A 310 1.52 10.79 5.13
CA SER A 310 2.32 10.28 6.25
C SER A 310 3.33 9.22 5.81
N THR A 311 3.04 8.43 4.79
CA THR A 311 3.90 7.34 4.31
C THR A 311 5.08 7.83 3.45
N ALA A 312 4.95 8.98 2.79
CA ALA A 312 6.01 9.57 1.95
C ALA A 312 7.35 9.75 2.69
N PRO A 313 7.44 10.46 3.84
CA PRO A 313 8.70 10.58 4.57
C PRO A 313 9.17 9.24 5.16
N LEU A 314 8.26 8.30 5.45
CA LEU A 314 8.61 6.97 5.95
C LEU A 314 9.34 6.13 4.89
N ALA A 315 9.00 6.29 3.61
CA ALA A 315 9.76 5.66 2.52
C ALA A 315 11.23 6.07 2.56
N LYS A 316 11.52 7.37 2.69
CA LYS A 316 12.90 7.87 2.84
C LYS A 316 13.60 7.26 4.05
N PHE A 317 12.94 7.29 5.21
CA PHE A 317 13.47 6.71 6.44
C PHE A 317 13.82 5.23 6.27
N TRP A 318 12.98 4.47 5.56
CA TRP A 318 13.21 3.06 5.30
C TRP A 318 14.44 2.81 4.43
N TYR A 319 14.62 3.56 3.34
CA TYR A 319 15.82 3.45 2.50
C TYR A 319 17.10 3.81 3.28
N ASP A 320 17.07 4.85 4.11
CA ASP A 320 18.20 5.21 4.97
C ASP A 320 18.57 4.07 5.94
N PHE A 321 17.57 3.34 6.44
CA PHE A 321 17.78 2.14 7.26
C PHE A 321 18.34 0.98 6.44
N LEU A 322 17.76 0.65 5.28
CA LEU A 322 18.23 -0.45 4.41
C LEU A 322 19.70 -0.26 3.99
N ILE A 323 20.10 0.98 3.67
CA ILE A 323 21.49 1.31 3.33
C ILE A 323 22.41 1.11 4.55
N GLN A 324 22.00 1.55 5.74
CA GLN A 324 22.79 1.33 6.96
C GLN A 324 22.89 -0.16 7.30
N ASP A 325 21.79 -0.91 7.19
CA ASP A 325 21.78 -2.36 7.40
C ASP A 325 22.75 -3.04 6.43
N SER A 326 22.78 -2.63 5.15
CA SER A 326 23.66 -3.20 4.12
C SER A 326 25.14 -2.84 4.28
N LEU A 327 25.45 -1.72 4.94
CA LEU A 327 26.82 -1.25 5.18
C LEU A 327 27.37 -1.66 6.56
N ASP A 328 26.56 -2.37 7.35
CA ASP A 328 26.94 -2.81 8.68
C ASP A 328 28.10 -3.83 8.64
N ASP A 329 29.03 -3.73 9.59
CA ASP A 329 30.17 -4.64 9.72
C ASP A 329 29.75 -6.10 9.98
N GLY A 330 28.50 -6.33 10.34
CA GLY A 330 27.84 -7.62 10.40
C GLY A 330 27.90 -8.42 9.11
N TRP A 331 27.93 -7.77 7.94
CA TRP A 331 28.03 -8.45 6.64
C TRP A 331 29.44 -8.92 6.27
N ARG A 332 30.48 -8.41 6.94
CA ARG A 332 31.86 -8.78 6.65
C ARG A 332 32.17 -10.18 7.20
N GLU A 333 32.83 -11.00 6.39
CA GLU A 333 33.40 -12.26 6.89
C GLU A 333 34.51 -11.98 7.92
N PRO A 334 34.72 -12.87 8.91
CA PRO A 334 35.85 -12.76 9.81
C PRO A 334 37.14 -12.83 8.97
N ARG A 335 38.04 -11.86 9.13
CA ARG A 335 39.40 -12.00 8.57
C ARG A 335 40.01 -13.25 9.21
N ARG A 336 40.35 -14.24 8.38
CA ARG A 336 41.04 -15.46 8.80
C ARG A 336 42.42 -15.13 9.34
#